data_AF-A0A3B9IFC2-F1
#
_entry.id   AF-A0A3B9IFC2-F1
#
_cell.length_a   1.000
_cell.length_b   1.000
_cell.length_c   1.000
_cell.angle_alpha   90.00
_cell.angle_beta   90.00
_cell.angle_gamma   90.00
#
_symmetry.space_group_name_H-M   'P 1'
#
loop_
_entity.id
_entity.type
_entity.pdbx_description
1 polymer ?
#
loop_
_entity_poly.entity_id
_entity_poly.type
_entity_poly.pdbx_seq_one_letter_code
_entity_poly.pdbx_strand_id
1 'polypeptide(L)'
;VPMDPSARGAYEAQLKAVLADLSAGLDLDRFQAAQAAARPLGGATALGLATGAGGPEDAVVVQPALRRRPVLPATGPADIRAGGVTIRLNAPECAILAMLLDRDIATMGEILAGLPSEDPAALRAAVAALARRGLVFLTAP
;
A
#
# COMPACT_ATOMS: atom_id res chain seq x y z
N VAL A 1 -21.34 -53.22 13.85
CA VAL A 1 -22.69 -53.33 13.26
C VAL A 1 -22.71 -52.49 11.99
N PRO A 2 -22.85 -53.08 10.80
CA PRO A 2 -22.94 -52.29 9.57
C PRO A 2 -24.27 -51.51 9.57
N MET A 3 -24.21 -50.18 9.38
CA MET A 3 -25.40 -49.35 9.30
C MET A 3 -26.23 -49.71 8.06
N ASP A 4 -27.53 -49.86 8.27
CA ASP A 4 -28.53 -50.07 7.22
C ASP A 4 -28.46 -48.93 6.19
N PRO A 5 -28.34 -49.23 4.87
CA PRO A 5 -28.23 -48.21 3.82
C PRO A 5 -29.42 -47.24 3.78
N SER A 6 -30.61 -47.68 4.23
CA SER A 6 -31.78 -46.82 4.36
C SER A 6 -31.63 -45.79 5.50
N ALA A 7 -31.03 -46.19 6.62
CA ALA A 7 -30.71 -45.32 7.75
C ALA A 7 -29.62 -44.29 7.38
N ARG A 8 -28.68 -44.68 6.52
CA ARG A 8 -27.66 -43.77 5.99
C ARG A 8 -28.25 -42.70 5.07
N GLY A 9 -29.19 -43.07 4.19
CA GLY A 9 -29.87 -42.11 3.31
C GLY A 9 -30.73 -41.10 4.08
N ALA A 10 -31.44 -41.56 5.12
CA ALA A 10 -32.23 -40.68 6.00
C ALA A 10 -31.33 -39.71 6.79
N TYR A 11 -30.21 -40.21 7.32
CA TYR A 11 -29.24 -39.36 8.03
C TYR A 11 -28.60 -38.32 7.12
N GLU A 12 -28.24 -38.69 5.88
CA GLU A 12 -27.67 -37.76 4.90
C GLU A 12 -28.67 -36.67 4.49
N ALA A 13 -29.95 -37.02 4.31
CA ALA A 13 -31.01 -36.06 4.03
C ALA A 13 -31.22 -35.08 5.19
N GLN A 14 -31.18 -35.58 6.44
CA GLN A 14 -31.30 -34.76 7.63
C GLN A 14 -30.10 -33.82 7.80
N LEU A 15 -28.88 -34.29 7.52
CA LEU A 15 -27.68 -33.48 7.55
C LEU A 15 -27.71 -32.37 6.51
N LYS A 16 -28.18 -32.68 5.29
CA LYS A 16 -28.37 -31.69 4.21
C LYS A 16 -29.42 -30.65 4.57
N ALA A 17 -30.52 -31.05 5.20
CA ALA A 17 -31.57 -30.14 5.66
C ALA A 17 -31.05 -29.18 6.75
N VAL A 18 -30.31 -29.69 7.73
CA VAL A 18 -29.69 -28.86 8.79
C VAL A 18 -28.63 -27.92 8.22
N LEU A 19 -27.81 -28.37 7.27
CA LEU A 19 -26.84 -27.52 6.57
C LEU A 19 -27.53 -26.43 5.74
N ALA A 20 -28.62 -26.76 5.05
CA ALA A 20 -29.41 -25.79 4.30
C ALA A 20 -30.03 -24.74 5.23
N ASP A 21 -30.58 -25.15 6.37
CA ASP A 21 -31.19 -24.26 7.37
C ASP A 21 -30.16 -23.35 8.04
N LEU A 22 -28.99 -23.89 8.39
CA LEU A 22 -27.85 -23.10 8.87
C LEU A 22 -27.34 -22.10 7.83
N SER A 23 -27.30 -22.49 6.55
CA SER A 23 -26.90 -21.59 5.46
C SER A 23 -27.94 -20.50 5.18
N ALA A 24 -29.22 -20.77 5.43
CA ALA A 24 -30.31 -19.80 5.28
C ALA A 24 -30.34 -18.79 6.44
N GLY A 25 -29.95 -19.20 7.65
CA GLY A 25 -29.82 -18.31 8.81
C GLY A 25 -28.53 -17.47 8.80
N LEU A 26 -27.50 -17.91 8.08
CA LEU A 26 -26.28 -17.15 7.87
C LEU A 26 -26.50 -16.14 6.75
N ASP A 27 -26.88 -14.93 7.13
CA ASP A 27 -26.87 -13.77 6.23
C ASP A 27 -25.42 -13.40 5.92
N LEU A 28 -24.84 -14.15 4.97
CA LEU A 28 -23.47 -13.99 4.49
C LEU A 28 -23.27 -12.60 3.89
N ASP A 29 -24.32 -11.99 3.34
CA ASP A 29 -24.26 -10.64 2.79
C ASP A 29 -24.14 -9.61 3.91
N ARG A 30 -24.90 -9.77 5.01
CA ARG A 30 -24.74 -8.95 6.22
C ARG A 30 -23.41 -9.18 6.91
N PHE A 31 -22.92 -10.42 6.98
CA PHE A 31 -21.61 -10.72 7.55
C PHE A 31 -20.49 -10.12 6.69
N GLN A 32 -20.57 -10.23 5.36
CA GLN A 32 -19.64 -9.60 4.43
C GLN A 32 -19.72 -8.08 4.48
N ALA A 33 -20.92 -7.49 4.60
CA ALA A 33 -21.09 -6.05 4.78
C ALA A 33 -20.53 -5.57 6.12
N ALA A 34 -20.74 -6.32 7.20
CA ALA A 34 -20.14 -6.03 8.51
C ALA A 34 -18.61 -6.18 8.47
N GLN A 35 -18.08 -7.17 7.75
CA GLN A 35 -16.63 -7.35 7.58
C GLN A 35 -16.01 -6.31 6.63
N ALA A 36 -16.76 -5.84 5.63
CA ALA A 36 -16.36 -4.73 4.76
C ALA A 36 -16.40 -3.39 5.50
N ALA A 37 -17.37 -3.19 6.40
CA ALA A 37 -17.47 -2.04 7.28
C ALA A 37 -16.41 -2.06 8.41
N ALA A 38 -16.05 -3.26 8.90
CA ALA A 38 -15.04 -3.46 9.94
C ALA A 38 -13.61 -3.60 9.37
N ARG A 39 -13.45 -3.79 8.06
CA ARG A 39 -12.16 -3.59 7.42
C ARG A 39 -11.83 -2.11 7.61
N PRO A 40 -10.68 -1.75 8.23
CA PRO A 40 -10.11 -0.46 7.91
C PRO A 40 -10.02 -0.45 6.38
N LEU A 41 -10.71 0.50 5.74
CA LEU A 41 -10.66 0.70 4.30
C LEU A 41 -9.21 0.50 3.91
N GLY A 42 -8.91 -0.63 3.26
CA GLY A 42 -7.54 -1.04 2.97
C GLY A 42 -6.88 0.17 2.36
N GLY A 43 -5.92 0.74 3.12
CA GLY A 43 -5.58 2.15 3.09
C GLY A 43 -5.66 2.62 1.67
N ALA A 44 -6.58 3.56 1.42
CA ALA A 44 -6.77 4.13 0.11
C ALA A 44 -5.37 4.26 -0.48
N THR A 45 -5.15 3.60 -1.62
CA THR A 45 -4.24 4.09 -2.62
C THR A 45 -4.65 5.53 -2.84
N ALA A 46 -4.16 6.42 -1.96
CA ALA A 46 -4.27 7.85 -2.03
C ALA A 46 -3.29 8.21 -3.13
N LEU A 47 -3.71 7.83 -4.33
CA LEU A 47 -3.34 8.46 -5.58
C LEU A 47 -3.56 9.96 -5.36
N GLY A 48 -2.49 10.64 -4.94
CA GLY A 48 -2.31 12.05 -5.17
C GLY A 48 -2.72 13.04 -4.10
N LEU A 49 -3.16 12.68 -2.89
CA LEU A 49 -3.54 13.67 -1.88
C LEU A 49 -3.18 13.28 -0.45
N ALA A 50 -1.91 13.50 -0.07
CA ALA A 50 -1.54 13.77 1.32
C ALA A 50 -1.90 15.23 1.69
N THR A 51 -3.08 15.72 1.30
CA THR A 51 -3.58 17.07 1.64
C THR A 51 -4.64 16.98 2.72
N GLY A 52 -4.42 16.19 3.77
CA GLY A 52 -5.44 16.04 4.81
C GLY A 52 -5.13 15.13 6.00
N ALA A 53 -3.95 14.50 6.07
CA ALA A 53 -3.56 13.79 7.29
C ALA A 53 -3.18 14.83 8.36
N GLY A 54 -4.06 15.05 9.34
CA GLY A 54 -3.86 15.96 10.47
C GLY A 54 -2.81 15.45 11.48
N GLY A 55 -1.61 15.14 11.00
CA GLY A 55 -0.43 14.82 11.78
C GLY A 55 0.74 15.75 11.40
N PRO A 56 1.84 15.74 12.17
CA PRO A 56 3.03 16.51 11.79
C PRO A 56 3.52 16.04 10.41
N GLU A 57 3.78 16.98 9.49
CA GLU A 57 4.26 16.68 8.12
C GLU A 57 5.50 15.77 8.11
N ASP A 58 6.31 15.84 9.18
CA ASP A 58 7.53 15.06 9.35
C ASP A 58 7.28 13.56 9.56
N ALA A 59 6.07 13.17 9.98
CA ALA A 59 5.67 11.78 10.20
C ALA A 59 5.15 11.08 8.93
N VAL A 60 5.03 11.80 7.80
CA VAL A 60 4.63 11.19 6.53
C VAL A 60 5.68 10.16 6.12
N VAL A 61 5.23 8.93 5.91
CA VAL A 61 6.09 7.82 5.48
C VAL A 61 6.18 7.81 3.96
N VAL A 62 7.40 7.70 3.46
CA VAL A 62 7.75 7.68 2.04
C VAL A 62 8.42 6.35 1.71
N GLN A 63 7.88 5.65 0.71
CA GLN A 63 8.40 4.36 0.23
C GLN A 63 8.62 4.38 -1.28
N PRO A 64 9.67 3.73 -1.80
CA PRO A 64 9.87 3.63 -3.24
C PRO A 64 8.81 2.70 -3.86
N ALA A 65 8.19 3.14 -4.95
CA ALA A 65 7.18 2.39 -5.69
C ALA A 65 7.78 1.50 -6.81
N LEU A 66 9.10 1.43 -6.89
CA LEU A 66 9.82 0.79 -7.99
C LEU A 66 10.02 -0.71 -7.74
N ARG A 67 9.54 -1.55 -8.67
CA ARG A 67 9.74 -3.02 -8.62
C ARG A 67 11.18 -3.46 -8.87
N ARG A 68 11.93 -2.67 -9.63
CA ARG A 68 13.36 -2.89 -9.92
C ARG A 68 14.12 -1.74 -9.31
N ARG A 69 15.24 -2.01 -8.64
CA ARG A 69 16.11 -0.96 -8.06
C ARG A 69 17.04 -0.42 -9.15
N PRO A 70 16.77 0.77 -9.73
CA PRO A 70 17.73 1.37 -10.66
C PRO A 70 18.98 1.82 -9.90
N VAL A 71 20.13 1.71 -10.53
CA VAL A 71 21.35 2.32 -10.00
C VAL A 71 21.26 3.82 -10.29
N LEU A 72 21.22 4.62 -9.22
CA LEU A 72 21.17 6.07 -9.30
C LEU A 72 22.54 6.65 -8.95
N PRO A 73 22.99 7.72 -9.62
CA PRO A 73 24.14 8.47 -9.16
C PRO A 73 23.78 9.16 -7.82
N ALA A 74 24.73 9.17 -6.88
CA ALA A 74 24.55 9.84 -5.60
C ALA A 74 24.37 11.36 -5.73
N THR A 75 24.81 11.95 -6.85
CA THR A 75 24.72 13.39 -7.11
C THR A 75 24.35 13.68 -8.56
N GLY A 76 23.42 14.62 -8.75
CA GLY A 76 23.08 15.17 -10.06
C GLY A 76 21.90 14.49 -10.74
N PRO A 77 21.45 15.03 -11.89
CA PRO A 77 20.25 14.55 -12.57
C PRO A 77 20.52 13.23 -13.32
N ALA A 78 19.59 12.29 -13.21
CA ALA A 78 19.69 10.95 -13.77
C ALA A 78 18.47 10.58 -14.62
N ASP A 79 18.65 9.71 -15.61
CA ASP A 79 17.53 9.08 -16.31
C ASP A 79 17.29 7.68 -15.74
N ILE A 80 16.09 7.44 -15.25
CA ILE A 80 15.68 6.11 -14.78
C ILE A 80 14.63 5.50 -15.69
N ARG A 81 14.62 4.18 -15.74
CA ARG A 81 13.55 3.42 -16.39
C ARG A 81 12.57 2.92 -15.34
N ALA A 82 11.36 3.46 -15.33
CA ALA A 82 10.27 3.00 -14.48
C ALA A 82 9.17 2.39 -15.36
N GLY A 83 8.98 1.08 -15.24
CA GLY A 83 8.12 0.33 -16.15
C GLY A 83 8.62 0.39 -17.59
N GLY A 84 7.79 0.95 -18.49
CA GLY A 84 8.07 1.09 -19.92
C GLY A 84 8.68 2.44 -20.34
N VAL A 85 8.80 3.41 -19.43
CA VAL A 85 9.12 4.81 -19.75
C VAL A 85 10.45 5.23 -19.12
N THR A 86 11.20 6.07 -19.83
CA THR A 86 12.39 6.76 -19.29
C THR A 86 11.97 8.09 -18.67
N ILE A 87 12.38 8.30 -17.43
CA ILE A 87 12.02 9.44 -16.59
C ILE A 87 13.31 10.16 -16.21
N ARG A 88 13.43 11.43 -16.63
CA ARG A 88 14.48 12.33 -16.16
C ARG A 88 14.16 12.79 -14.73
N LEU A 89 15.10 12.60 -13.82
CA LEU A 89 15.08 13.09 -12.46
C LEU A 89 16.03 14.27 -12.30
N ASN A 90 15.63 15.26 -11.51
CA ASN A 90 16.53 16.33 -11.07
C ASN A 90 17.42 15.85 -9.91
N ALA A 91 18.39 16.68 -9.50
CA ALA A 91 19.32 16.33 -8.42
C ALA A 91 18.62 15.98 -7.08
N PRO A 92 17.67 16.77 -6.54
CA PRO A 92 17.02 16.42 -5.28
C PRO A 92 16.13 15.18 -5.40
N GLU A 93 15.43 14.99 -6.52
CA GLU A 93 14.66 13.76 -6.78
C GLU A 93 15.56 12.52 -6.79
N CYS A 94 16.75 12.63 -7.38
CA CYS A 94 17.73 11.55 -7.43
C CYS A 94 18.27 11.21 -6.04
N ALA A 95 18.61 12.22 -5.23
CA ALA A 95 19.11 12.03 -3.87
C ALA A 95 18.07 11.37 -2.96
N ILE A 96 16.82 11.85 -2.99
CA ILE A 96 15.72 11.26 -2.23
C ILE A 96 15.49 9.81 -2.65
N LEU A 97 15.41 9.54 -3.96
CA LEU A 97 15.13 8.21 -4.45
C LEU A 97 16.29 7.24 -4.17
N ALA A 98 17.55 7.68 -4.28
CA ALA A 98 18.71 6.89 -3.89
C ALA A 98 18.66 6.50 -2.41
N MET A 99 18.39 7.46 -1.53
CA MET A 99 18.24 7.19 -0.09
C MET A 99 17.11 6.19 0.20
N LEU A 100 15.96 6.32 -0.49
CA LEU A 100 14.83 5.40 -0.35
C LEU A 100 15.13 4.00 -0.90
N LEU A 101 15.93 3.88 -1.97
CA LEU A 101 16.34 2.57 -2.51
C LEU A 101 17.32 1.82 -1.60
N ASP A 102 18.07 2.56 -0.78
CA ASP A 102 18.97 1.99 0.23
C ASP A 102 18.22 1.58 1.51
N ARG A 103 17.26 2.39 1.96
CA ARG A 103 16.55 2.20 3.25
C ARG A 103 15.21 1.50 3.14
N ASP A 104 14.68 1.32 1.93
CA ASP A 104 13.34 0.80 1.60
C ASP A 104 12.15 1.61 2.16
N ILE A 105 12.35 2.43 3.19
CA ILE A 105 11.36 3.29 3.81
C ILE A 105 12.08 4.45 4.51
N ALA A 106 11.49 5.64 4.48
CA ALA A 106 11.92 6.77 5.31
C ALA A 106 10.75 7.69 5.63
N THR A 107 10.81 8.40 6.74
CA THR A 107 9.88 9.51 7.02
C THR A 107 10.32 10.80 6.34
N MET A 108 9.40 11.76 6.16
CA MET A 108 9.77 13.10 5.68
C MET A 108 10.83 13.77 6.58
N GLY A 109 10.71 13.61 7.90
CA GLY A 109 11.72 14.09 8.85
C GLY A 109 13.10 13.45 8.63
N GLU A 110 13.15 12.15 8.36
CA GLU A 110 14.40 11.44 8.03
C GLU A 110 15.00 11.86 6.70
N ILE A 111 14.16 12.16 5.69
CA ILE A 111 14.60 12.70 4.40
C ILE A 111 15.26 14.06 4.59
N LEU A 112 14.61 14.95 5.35
CA LEU A 112 15.14 16.29 5.65
C LEU A 112 16.44 16.21 6.45
N ALA A 113 16.54 15.29 7.41
CA ALA A 113 17.75 15.09 8.20
C ALA A 113 18.89 14.43 7.40
N GLY A 114 18.57 13.55 6.45
CA GLY A 114 19.54 12.84 5.61
C GLY A 114 20.14 13.69 4.49
N LEU A 115 19.45 14.76 4.08
CA LEU A 115 19.85 15.66 2.98
C LEU A 115 19.90 17.13 3.45
N PRO A 116 20.74 17.48 4.44
CA PRO A 116 20.74 18.81 5.06
C PRO A 116 21.26 19.93 4.16
N SER A 117 21.91 19.60 3.04
CA SER A 117 22.43 20.57 2.07
C SER A 117 21.36 21.12 1.13
N GLU A 118 20.18 20.50 1.08
CA GLU A 118 19.07 20.89 0.21
C GLU A 118 18.03 21.70 0.99
N ASP A 119 17.34 22.62 0.31
CA ASP A 119 16.28 23.41 0.91
C ASP A 119 15.10 22.48 1.32
N PRO A 120 14.63 22.53 2.58
CA PRO A 120 13.49 21.73 3.03
C PRO A 120 12.22 21.92 2.19
N ALA A 121 11.98 23.11 1.63
CA ALA A 121 10.84 23.34 0.76
C ALA A 121 11.02 22.64 -0.60
N ALA A 122 12.23 22.67 -1.15
CA ALA A 122 12.59 21.97 -2.38
C ALA A 122 12.50 20.45 -2.23
N LEU A 123 12.93 19.89 -1.08
CA LEU A 123 12.82 18.46 -0.79
C LEU A 123 11.35 18.01 -0.72
N ARG A 124 10.48 18.77 -0.03
CA ARG A 124 9.03 18.48 -0.01
C ARG A 124 8.42 18.53 -1.42
N ALA A 125 8.78 19.53 -2.21
CA ALA A 125 8.32 19.66 -3.59
C ALA A 125 8.80 18.48 -4.47
N ALA A 126 10.04 18.03 -4.28
CA ALA A 126 10.61 16.88 -4.97
C ALA A 126 9.89 15.57 -4.58
N VAL A 127 9.62 15.34 -3.30
CA VAL A 127 8.82 14.19 -2.85
C VAL A 127 7.41 14.22 -3.46
N ALA A 128 6.76 15.39 -3.47
CA ALA A 128 5.45 15.55 -4.10
C ALA A 128 5.51 15.30 -5.62
N ALA A 129 6.57 15.72 -6.30
CA ALA A 129 6.80 15.44 -7.71
C ALA A 129 7.00 13.94 -7.98
N LEU A 130 7.82 13.26 -7.17
CA LEU A 130 8.03 11.81 -7.25
C LEU A 130 6.73 11.04 -7.02
N ALA A 131 5.91 11.46 -6.04
CA ALA A 131 4.62 10.84 -5.74
C ALA A 131 3.64 11.00 -6.91
N ARG A 132 3.53 12.20 -7.50
CA ARG A 132 2.70 12.44 -8.69
C ARG A 132 3.12 11.59 -9.90
N ARG A 133 4.41 11.26 -10.01
CA ARG A 133 4.96 10.39 -11.06
C ARG A 133 4.83 8.90 -10.74
N GLY A 134 4.26 8.54 -9.58
CA GLY A 134 4.12 7.16 -9.13
C GLY A 134 5.44 6.47 -8.82
N LEU A 135 6.49 7.23 -8.48
CA LEU A 135 7.82 6.72 -8.15
C LEU A 135 7.99 6.45 -6.65
N VAL A 136 7.20 7.13 -5.82
CA VAL A 136 7.13 6.90 -4.38
C VAL A 136 5.67 6.85 -3.92
N PHE A 137 5.42 6.09 -2.86
CA PHE A 137 4.16 6.09 -2.13
C PHE A 137 4.29 6.95 -0.89
N LEU A 138 3.24 7.72 -0.62
CA LEU A 138 3.09 8.49 0.61
C LEU A 138 1.99 7.84 1.43
N THR A 139 2.33 7.41 2.63
CA THR A 139 1.36 6.88 3.59
C THR A 139 1.32 7.79 4.80
N ALA A 140 0.11 8.05 5.29
CA ALA A 140 -0.05 8.64 6.61
C ALA A 140 0.58 7.71 7.66
N PRO A 141 1.13 8.25 8.76
CA PRO A 141 1.64 7.44 9.86
C PRO A 141 0.56 6.53 10.48
#